data_AF-J3MM46-F1
#
_entry.id   AF-J3MM46-F1
#
_cell.length_a   1.000
_cell.length_b   1.000
_cell.length_c   1.000
_cell.angle_alpha   90.00
_cell.angle_beta   90.00
_cell.angle_gamma   90.00
#
_symmetry.space_group_name_H-M   'P 1'
#
loop_
_entity.id
_entity.type
_entity.pdbx_description
1 polymer ?
#
loop_
_entity_poly.entity_id
_entity_poly.type
_entity_poly.pdbx_seq_one_letter_code
_entity_poly.pdbx_strand_id
1 'polypeptide(L)'
;MSSYRLSSQSQRRVASRLSASAEVAVGASGSGSSKGRKKKAPVARRGVQYYDDDEAAPGQAAAPFDCFINHRGADTKRTVARLLYELLEDGGVHAFLDNKSMRPGDRLEERIGAAIGECSVAVAIFSRHYCDSEYCLRELAMLVESRKTIIPIFFDIKPSDLILPQALVDNVAHPRDIERFKFALREAKNTVGLTYDPATGDLAELVSDAARAVMENIDRQEITQGRQMVMSRL
;
A
#
# COMPACT_ATOMS: atom_id res chain seq x y z
N MET A 1 -23.87 19.62 4.18
CA MET A 1 -22.69 18.79 3.88
C MET A 1 -23.19 17.42 3.46
N SER A 2 -22.93 16.98 2.22
CA SER A 2 -23.44 15.68 1.76
C SER A 2 -22.57 14.56 2.30
N SER A 3 -23.12 13.75 3.21
CA SER A 3 -22.46 12.52 3.66
C SER A 3 -22.54 11.50 2.51
N TYR A 4 -21.40 11.27 1.83
CA TYR A 4 -21.28 10.21 0.83
C TYR A 4 -21.28 8.83 1.49
N ARG A 5 -22.46 8.42 1.97
CA ARG A 5 -22.70 7.07 2.50
C ARG A 5 -22.68 6.10 1.32
N LEU A 6 -21.80 5.11 1.40
CA LEU A 6 -21.72 4.05 0.39
C LEU A 6 -23.01 3.24 0.30
N SER A 7 -23.21 2.61 -0.85
CA SER A 7 -24.31 1.66 -1.04
C SER A 7 -24.13 0.46 -0.10
N SER A 8 -25.25 -0.09 0.38
CA SER A 8 -25.24 -1.32 1.20
C SER A 8 -24.62 -2.52 0.47
N GLN A 9 -24.58 -2.50 -0.87
CA GLN A 9 -23.93 -3.53 -1.68
C GLN A 9 -22.40 -3.37 -1.66
N SER A 10 -21.89 -2.15 -1.83
CA SER A 10 -20.45 -1.84 -1.71
C SER A 10 -19.93 -2.17 -0.31
N GLN A 11 -20.68 -1.79 0.74
CA GLN A 11 -20.35 -2.14 2.12
C GLN A 11 -20.27 -3.65 2.35
N ARG A 12 -21.19 -4.43 1.77
CA ARG A 12 -21.15 -5.90 1.82
C ARG A 12 -19.95 -6.49 1.07
N ARG A 13 -19.61 -5.98 -0.13
CA ARG A 13 -18.41 -6.42 -0.89
C ARG A 13 -17.14 -6.21 -0.08
N VAL A 14 -16.95 -5.00 0.45
CA VAL A 14 -15.77 -4.64 1.25
C VAL A 14 -15.69 -5.48 2.54
N ALA A 15 -16.82 -5.65 3.24
CA ALA A 15 -16.88 -6.50 4.42
C ALA A 15 -16.55 -7.97 4.10
N SER A 16 -17.06 -8.51 2.97
CA SER A 16 -16.77 -9.89 2.56
C SER A 16 -15.32 -10.12 2.15
N ARG A 17 -14.65 -9.13 1.54
CA ARG A 17 -13.21 -9.18 1.26
C ARG A 17 -12.41 -9.25 2.56
N LEU A 18 -12.64 -8.31 3.49
CA LEU A 18 -11.97 -8.26 4.79
C LEU A 18 -12.27 -9.49 5.69
N SER A 19 -13.47 -10.07 5.62
CA SER A 19 -13.79 -11.27 6.41
C SER A 19 -13.14 -12.53 5.87
N ALA A 20 -13.04 -12.66 4.54
CA ALA A 20 -12.32 -13.77 3.91
C ALA A 20 -10.83 -13.79 4.33
N SER A 21 -10.20 -12.60 4.40
CA SER A 21 -8.84 -12.42 4.93
C SER A 21 -8.66 -13.01 6.34
N ALA A 22 -9.63 -12.78 7.22
CA ALA A 22 -9.57 -13.26 8.60
C ALA A 22 -9.74 -14.78 8.73
N GLU A 23 -10.57 -15.41 7.89
CA GLU A 23 -10.83 -16.86 7.97
C GLU A 23 -9.65 -17.69 7.45
N VAL A 24 -8.93 -17.23 6.42
CA VAL A 24 -7.73 -17.90 5.89
C VAL A 24 -6.61 -17.99 6.93
N ALA A 25 -6.46 -16.97 7.79
CA ALA A 25 -5.43 -16.93 8.82
C ALA A 25 -5.62 -17.97 9.96
N VAL A 26 -6.84 -18.46 10.18
CA VAL A 26 -7.17 -19.37 11.30
C VAL A 26 -7.03 -20.85 10.92
N GLY A 27 -7.04 -21.19 9.63
CA GLY A 27 -7.01 -22.58 9.14
C GLY A 27 -5.72 -23.36 9.42
N ALA A 28 -4.63 -22.70 9.83
CA ALA A 28 -3.29 -23.28 9.94
C ALA A 28 -2.94 -23.86 11.33
N SER A 29 -3.87 -24.53 12.03
CA SER A 29 -3.53 -25.31 13.23
C SER A 29 -4.42 -26.55 13.46
N GLY A 30 -3.94 -27.73 13.05
CA GLY A 30 -4.60 -29.03 13.24
C GLY A 30 -3.60 -30.14 13.60
N SER A 31 -3.88 -30.90 14.66
CA SER A 31 -2.92 -31.74 15.41
C SER A 31 -2.72 -33.17 14.89
N GLY A 32 -1.54 -33.77 15.13
CA GLY A 32 -1.28 -35.21 14.96
C GLY A 32 -0.08 -35.74 15.77
N SER A 33 -0.09 -37.02 16.15
CA SER A 33 0.91 -37.66 17.04
C SER A 33 0.91 -39.20 16.85
N SER A 34 1.85 -40.04 17.32
CA SER A 34 2.93 -39.85 18.31
C SER A 34 4.09 -40.88 18.15
N LYS A 35 5.17 -40.69 18.94
CA LYS A 35 6.19 -41.69 19.38
C LYS A 35 7.24 -42.24 18.39
N GLY A 36 8.51 -42.07 18.76
CA GLY A 36 9.70 -42.78 18.24
C GLY A 36 11.00 -42.24 18.88
N ARG A 37 12.01 -43.07 19.19
CA ARG A 37 13.13 -42.68 20.09
C ARG A 37 14.52 -43.17 19.61
N LYS A 38 15.48 -42.25 19.34
CA LYS A 38 16.87 -42.20 19.90
C LYS A 38 17.93 -41.50 19.00
N LYS A 39 18.77 -40.69 19.69
CA LYS A 39 20.17 -40.24 19.41
C LYS A 39 20.42 -39.20 18.29
N LYS A 40 21.36 -38.30 18.58
CA LYS A 40 21.71 -37.08 17.82
C LYS A 40 22.98 -37.26 16.98
N ALA A 41 23.04 -36.54 15.85
CA ALA A 41 24.24 -36.14 15.11
C ALA A 41 24.02 -34.66 14.64
N PRO A 42 25.02 -33.94 14.10
CA PRO A 42 25.13 -32.49 14.27
C PRO A 42 24.12 -31.65 13.46
N VAL A 43 23.91 -30.42 13.95
CA VAL A 43 23.00 -29.42 13.37
C VAL A 43 23.54 -28.93 12.02
N ALA A 44 22.93 -29.40 10.93
CA ALA A 44 23.01 -28.73 9.64
C ALA A 44 22.17 -27.44 9.70
N ARG A 45 22.72 -26.32 9.23
CA ARG A 45 22.00 -25.04 9.15
C ARG A 45 20.83 -25.21 8.19
N ARG A 46 19.60 -25.12 8.71
CA ARG A 46 18.38 -25.17 7.90
C ARG A 46 18.34 -23.91 7.04
N GLY A 47 18.54 -24.09 5.73
CA GLY A 47 18.35 -23.00 4.77
C GLY A 47 16.94 -22.43 4.88
N VAL A 48 16.81 -21.13 4.67
CA VAL A 48 15.51 -20.48 4.57
C VAL A 48 14.81 -21.10 3.37
N GLN A 49 13.68 -21.76 3.60
CA GLN A 49 12.81 -22.22 2.52
C GLN A 49 12.19 -20.98 1.89
N TYR A 50 12.54 -20.73 0.63
CA TYR A 50 11.73 -19.87 -0.22
C TYR A 50 10.39 -20.57 -0.45
N TYR A 51 9.32 -19.80 -0.59
CA TYR A 51 8.01 -20.36 -0.95
C TYR A 51 8.13 -20.98 -2.34
N ASP A 52 7.62 -22.20 -2.50
CA ASP A 52 7.59 -22.88 -3.79
C ASP A 52 6.77 -22.04 -4.79
N ASP A 53 7.30 -21.88 -6.00
CA ASP A 53 6.63 -21.19 -7.09
C ASP A 53 5.38 -21.99 -7.52
N ASP A 54 4.18 -21.41 -7.36
CA ASP A 54 3.05 -21.80 -8.20
C ASP A 54 3.41 -21.41 -9.65
N GLU A 55 3.44 -22.40 -10.55
CA GLU A 55 3.93 -22.24 -11.92
C GLU A 55 3.17 -21.17 -12.73
N ALA A 56 3.71 -19.96 -12.74
CA ALA A 56 3.36 -18.92 -13.70
C ALA A 56 3.90 -19.31 -15.09
N ALA A 57 3.03 -19.91 -15.91
CA ALA A 57 3.38 -20.34 -17.26
C ALA A 57 3.99 -19.18 -18.10
N PRO A 58 5.06 -19.43 -18.88
CA PRO A 58 5.80 -18.37 -19.56
C PRO A 58 4.95 -17.73 -20.66
N GLY A 59 4.48 -16.49 -20.40
CA GLY A 59 3.69 -15.71 -21.35
C GLY A 59 2.59 -14.84 -20.72
N GLN A 60 2.26 -15.04 -19.44
CA GLN A 60 1.35 -14.12 -18.74
C GLN A 60 2.09 -12.84 -18.34
N ALA A 61 1.59 -11.70 -18.83
CA ALA A 61 1.95 -10.40 -18.27
C ALA A 61 1.53 -10.37 -16.79
N ALA A 62 2.36 -9.76 -15.94
CA ALA A 62 2.00 -9.57 -14.54
C ALA A 62 0.66 -8.82 -14.44
N ALA A 63 -0.19 -9.23 -13.50
CA ALA A 63 -1.43 -8.52 -13.24
C ALA A 63 -1.11 -7.05 -12.86
N PRO A 64 -1.87 -6.07 -13.37
CA PRO A 64 -1.65 -4.67 -13.01
C PRO A 64 -1.82 -4.48 -11.50
N PHE A 65 -1.14 -3.50 -10.92
CA PHE A 65 -1.37 -3.12 -9.53
C PHE A 65 -2.70 -2.37 -9.38
N ASP A 66 -3.48 -2.70 -8.35
CA ASP A 66 -4.68 -1.96 -7.96
C ASP A 66 -4.32 -0.73 -7.12
N CYS A 67 -3.39 -0.93 -6.19
CA CYS A 67 -2.99 0.04 -5.16
C CYS A 67 -1.47 0.25 -5.12
N PHE A 68 -1.01 1.49 -4.87
CA PHE A 68 0.39 1.80 -4.59
C PHE A 68 0.59 2.27 -3.14
N ILE A 69 1.51 1.65 -2.40
CA ILE A 69 1.86 2.04 -1.02
C ILE A 69 3.16 2.84 -1.03
N ASN A 70 3.02 4.17 -1.07
CA ASN A 70 4.12 5.12 -1.00
C ASN A 70 4.46 5.40 0.47
N HIS A 71 5.68 5.11 0.90
CA HIS A 71 6.06 5.17 2.32
C HIS A 71 7.55 5.36 2.55
N ARG A 72 7.93 5.85 3.73
CA ARG A 72 9.33 5.85 4.18
C ARG A 72 9.68 4.47 4.74
N GLY A 73 10.44 3.69 3.97
CA GLY A 73 10.84 2.33 4.34
C GLY A 73 11.58 2.22 5.68
N ALA A 74 12.42 3.19 6.03
CA ALA A 74 13.13 3.21 7.31
C ALA A 74 12.19 3.27 8.53
N ASP A 75 11.04 3.95 8.39
CA ASP A 75 10.15 4.29 9.48
C ASP A 75 9.01 3.25 9.61
N THR A 76 8.48 2.78 8.47
CA THR A 76 7.19 2.08 8.42
C THR A 76 7.22 0.66 7.82
N LYS A 77 8.33 0.22 7.20
CA LYS A 77 8.45 -1.11 6.53
C LYS A 77 8.20 -2.31 7.45
N ARG A 78 8.42 -2.18 8.75
CA ARG A 78 8.20 -3.26 9.73
C ARG A 78 6.95 -3.07 10.59
N THR A 79 6.20 -1.99 10.36
CA THR A 79 5.01 -1.60 11.13
C THR A 79 3.81 -1.45 10.17
N VAL A 80 3.19 -0.26 10.11
CA VAL A 80 1.94 0.02 9.40
C VAL A 80 1.97 -0.37 7.91
N ALA A 81 3.07 -0.12 7.19
CA ALA A 81 3.12 -0.36 5.74
C ALA A 81 3.07 -1.86 5.39
N ARG A 82 3.69 -2.72 6.23
CA ARG A 82 3.64 -4.17 6.05
C ARG A 82 2.27 -4.73 6.41
N LEU A 83 1.69 -4.28 7.53
CA LEU A 83 0.38 -4.76 8.00
C LEU A 83 -0.73 -4.37 7.01
N LEU A 84 -0.66 -3.16 6.46
CA LEU A 84 -1.58 -2.70 5.41
C LEU A 84 -1.39 -3.49 4.10
N TYR A 85 -0.15 -3.74 3.68
CA TYR A 85 0.13 -4.57 2.51
C TYR A 85 -0.45 -5.97 2.65
N GLU A 86 -0.18 -6.66 3.76
CA GLU A 86 -0.69 -8.01 4.04
C GLU A 86 -2.23 -8.04 4.04
N LEU A 87 -2.90 -7.09 4.72
CA LEU A 87 -4.36 -7.02 4.75
C LEU A 87 -5.00 -6.66 3.40
N LEU A 88 -4.28 -5.94 2.51
CA LEU A 88 -4.76 -5.65 1.16
C LEU A 88 -4.67 -6.88 0.25
N GLU A 89 -3.53 -7.58 0.26
CA GLU A 89 -3.32 -8.82 -0.49
C GLU A 89 -4.31 -9.91 -0.03
N ASP A 90 -4.46 -10.11 1.28
CA ASP A 90 -5.47 -11.03 1.85
C ASP A 90 -6.91 -10.60 1.53
N GLY A 91 -7.14 -9.32 1.19
CA GLY A 91 -8.40 -8.75 0.73
C GLY A 91 -8.62 -8.85 -0.79
N GLY A 92 -7.66 -9.42 -1.52
CA GLY A 92 -7.67 -9.54 -2.98
C GLY A 92 -7.41 -8.22 -3.72
N VAL A 93 -6.66 -7.30 -3.11
CA VAL A 93 -6.18 -6.05 -3.74
C VAL A 93 -4.70 -6.19 -4.02
N HIS A 94 -4.31 -6.24 -5.29
CA HIS A 94 -2.91 -6.39 -5.68
C HIS A 94 -2.15 -5.07 -5.45
N ALA A 95 -1.25 -5.05 -4.47
CA ALA A 95 -0.62 -3.83 -3.99
C ALA A 95 0.87 -3.76 -4.37
N PHE A 96 1.32 -2.60 -4.84
CA PHE A 96 2.73 -2.31 -4.96
C PHE A 96 3.28 -1.79 -3.63
N LEU A 97 4.15 -2.57 -3.00
CA LEU A 97 4.99 -2.15 -1.89
C LEU A 97 6.44 -2.32 -2.33
N ASP A 98 7.11 -1.20 -2.61
CA ASP A 98 8.44 -1.12 -3.22
C ASP A 98 9.43 -2.22 -2.75
N ASN A 99 9.52 -2.39 -1.44
CA ASN A 99 10.45 -3.31 -0.79
C ASN A 99 10.04 -4.81 -0.77
N LYS A 100 8.87 -5.15 -1.31
CA LYS A 100 8.27 -6.50 -1.32
C LYS A 100 7.91 -6.95 -2.74
N SER A 101 7.42 -6.04 -3.58
CA SER A 101 7.08 -6.32 -4.97
C SER A 101 8.33 -6.48 -5.86
N MET A 102 9.48 -5.90 -5.47
CA MET A 102 10.83 -6.02 -6.07
C MET A 102 11.36 -7.46 -6.28
N ARG A 103 11.70 -7.91 -7.49
CA ARG A 103 12.56 -9.11 -7.73
C ARG A 103 14.03 -8.72 -7.96
N PRO A 104 15.00 -9.60 -7.64
CA PRO A 104 16.41 -9.37 -7.98
C PRO A 104 16.62 -9.17 -9.48
N GLY A 105 17.20 -8.03 -9.87
CA GLY A 105 17.45 -7.65 -11.27
C GLY A 105 16.41 -6.70 -11.88
N ASP A 106 15.29 -6.45 -11.21
CA ASP A 106 14.31 -5.45 -11.67
C ASP A 106 14.90 -4.03 -11.61
N ARG A 107 14.53 -3.18 -12.58
CA ARG A 107 14.84 -1.74 -12.56
C ARG A 107 13.82 -1.00 -11.70
N LEU A 108 14.28 -0.50 -10.56
CA LEU A 108 13.49 0.23 -9.55
C LEU A 108 12.57 1.30 -10.16
N GLU A 109 13.15 2.24 -10.92
CA GLU A 109 12.42 3.39 -11.48
C GLU A 109 11.36 2.98 -12.51
N GLU A 110 11.67 2.01 -13.38
CA GLU A 110 10.72 1.50 -14.38
C GLU A 110 9.54 0.79 -13.70
N ARG A 111 9.81 0.01 -12.65
CA ARG A 111 8.76 -0.69 -11.89
C ARG A 111 7.88 0.24 -11.06
N ILE A 112 8.46 1.26 -10.42
CA ILE A 112 7.69 2.30 -9.73
C ILE A 112 6.81 3.05 -10.74
N GLY A 113 7.37 3.45 -11.89
CA GLY A 113 6.63 4.13 -12.96
C GLY A 113 5.47 3.30 -13.52
N ALA A 114 5.69 2.01 -13.77
CA ALA A 114 4.65 1.09 -14.21
C ALA A 114 3.54 0.93 -13.16
N ALA A 115 3.90 0.65 -11.91
CA ALA A 115 2.93 0.46 -10.82
C ALA A 115 2.11 1.74 -10.54
N ILE A 116 2.72 2.92 -10.61
CA ILE A 116 2.01 4.21 -10.54
C ILE A 116 1.10 4.38 -11.77
N GLY A 117 1.55 3.99 -12.96
CA GLY A 117 0.74 4.02 -14.18
C GLY A 117 -0.53 3.18 -14.05
N GLU A 118 -0.38 1.95 -13.57
CA GLU A 118 -1.42 0.92 -13.42
C GLU A 118 -2.40 1.22 -12.28
N CYS A 119 -1.91 1.58 -11.09
CA CYS A 119 -2.76 1.69 -9.90
C CYS A 119 -3.87 2.75 -10.04
N SER A 120 -5.03 2.51 -9.42
CA SER A 120 -6.15 3.47 -9.41
C SER A 120 -6.22 4.26 -8.09
N VAL A 121 -5.73 3.67 -7.02
CA VAL A 121 -5.69 4.23 -5.66
C VAL A 121 -4.25 4.14 -5.14
N ALA A 122 -3.84 5.07 -4.29
CA ALA A 122 -2.57 5.01 -3.59
C ALA A 122 -2.73 5.39 -2.12
N VAL A 123 -1.89 4.83 -1.27
CA VAL A 123 -1.78 5.19 0.15
C VAL A 123 -0.43 5.87 0.34
N ALA A 124 -0.45 7.11 0.83
CA ALA A 124 0.75 7.87 1.17
C ALA A 124 0.92 7.85 2.69
N ILE A 125 1.84 7.02 3.19
CA ILE A 125 2.11 6.85 4.62
C ILE A 125 3.21 7.82 5.03
N PHE A 126 2.79 9.00 5.45
CA PHE A 126 3.66 10.04 5.95
C PHE A 126 4.10 9.73 7.37
N SER A 127 5.41 9.83 7.60
CA SER A 127 6.09 9.55 8.87
C SER A 127 7.22 10.54 9.07
N ARG A 128 7.83 10.52 10.26
CA ARG A 128 8.84 11.50 10.71
C ARG A 128 9.94 11.82 9.69
N HIS A 129 10.45 10.83 8.97
CA HIS A 129 11.54 10.99 7.98
C HIS A 129 11.08 10.83 6.54
N TYR A 130 9.78 10.97 6.28
CA TYR A 130 9.24 10.90 4.93
C TYR A 130 9.72 12.05 4.05
N CYS A 131 9.66 13.29 4.53
CA CYS A 131 10.05 14.46 3.74
C CYS A 131 11.57 14.61 3.56
N ASP A 132 12.37 13.85 4.31
CA ASP A 132 13.83 13.72 4.14
C ASP A 132 14.21 12.83 2.93
N SER A 133 13.21 12.26 2.24
CA SER A 133 13.38 11.22 1.23
C SER A 133 13.00 11.71 -0.15
N GLU A 134 13.98 12.08 -0.98
CA GLU A 134 13.74 12.53 -2.37
C GLU A 134 12.95 11.47 -3.17
N TYR A 135 13.23 10.18 -2.96
CA TYR A 135 12.46 9.08 -3.58
C TYR A 135 10.97 9.10 -3.21
N CYS A 136 10.64 9.23 -1.92
CA CYS A 136 9.24 9.25 -1.47
C CYS A 136 8.51 10.49 -2.01
N LEU A 137 9.19 11.64 -2.06
CA LEU A 137 8.65 12.88 -2.65
C LEU A 137 8.46 12.79 -4.16
N ARG A 138 9.37 12.10 -4.89
CA ARG A 138 9.26 11.84 -6.32
C ARG A 138 8.07 10.94 -6.63
N GLU A 139 7.88 9.86 -5.88
CA GLU A 139 6.70 9.00 -5.94
C GLU A 139 5.41 9.78 -5.70
N LEU A 140 5.34 10.58 -4.63
CA LEU A 140 4.16 11.39 -4.31
C LEU A 140 3.83 12.38 -5.43
N ALA A 141 4.83 13.05 -5.98
CA ALA A 141 4.65 13.95 -7.12
C ALA A 141 4.10 13.20 -8.35
N MET A 142 4.65 12.03 -8.68
CA MET A 142 4.16 11.21 -9.79
C MET A 142 2.71 10.72 -9.57
N LEU A 143 2.34 10.35 -8.34
CA LEU A 143 0.97 9.97 -7.97
C LEU A 143 -0.03 11.13 -8.14
N VAL A 144 0.34 12.33 -7.66
CA VAL A 144 -0.47 13.55 -7.76
C VAL A 144 -0.61 13.99 -9.23
N GLU A 145 0.48 14.01 -9.99
CA GLU A 145 0.50 14.38 -11.42
C GLU A 145 -0.32 13.40 -12.27
N SER A 146 -0.26 12.12 -11.93
CA SER A 146 -1.08 11.06 -12.57
C SER A 146 -2.53 11.02 -12.06
N ARG A 147 -2.94 12.01 -11.24
CA ARG A 147 -4.29 12.18 -10.66
C ARG A 147 -4.84 10.93 -9.97
N LYS A 148 -3.97 10.18 -9.30
CA LYS A 148 -4.37 8.99 -8.55
C LYS A 148 -5.17 9.38 -7.32
N THR A 149 -6.11 8.52 -6.90
CA THR A 149 -6.84 8.75 -5.64
C THR A 149 -5.92 8.44 -4.48
N ILE A 150 -5.37 9.46 -3.83
CA ILE A 150 -4.42 9.32 -2.71
C ILE A 150 -5.19 9.32 -1.40
N ILE A 151 -4.87 8.36 -0.53
CA ILE A 151 -5.34 8.25 0.85
C ILE A 151 -4.14 8.60 1.76
N PRO A 152 -4.10 9.80 2.36
CA PRO A 152 -3.05 10.16 3.30
C PRO A 152 -3.18 9.37 4.61
N ILE A 153 -2.06 8.89 5.14
CA ILE A 153 -1.94 8.42 6.52
C ILE A 153 -0.84 9.26 7.20
N PHE A 154 -1.21 10.00 8.24
CA PHE A 154 -0.30 10.79 9.07
C PHE A 154 0.09 9.94 10.29
N PHE A 155 1.23 9.26 10.20
CA PHE A 155 1.72 8.29 11.19
C PHE A 155 2.78 8.93 12.09
N ASP A 156 2.41 9.20 13.35
CA ASP A 156 3.24 9.91 14.35
C ASP A 156 3.70 11.31 13.90
N ILE A 157 2.88 11.99 13.08
CA ILE A 157 3.09 13.37 12.62
C ILE A 157 1.74 14.09 12.44
N LYS A 158 1.78 15.42 12.29
CA LYS A 158 0.62 16.23 11.87
C LYS A 158 0.75 16.62 10.40
N PRO A 159 -0.37 16.94 9.72
CA PRO A 159 -0.32 17.48 8.35
C PRO A 159 0.53 18.76 8.23
N SER A 160 0.61 19.58 9.29
CA SER A 160 1.49 20.76 9.33
C SER A 160 2.95 20.42 9.00
N ASP A 161 3.40 19.24 9.43
CA ASP A 161 4.79 18.83 9.50
C ASP A 161 5.32 18.33 8.14
N LEU A 162 4.44 18.17 7.15
CA LEU A 162 4.80 17.89 5.75
C LEU A 162 5.46 19.10 5.08
N ILE A 163 6.68 19.41 5.46
CA ILE A 163 7.45 20.54 4.97
C ILE A 163 8.62 19.98 4.15
N LEU A 164 8.83 20.54 2.96
CA LEU A 164 10.01 20.23 2.15
C LEU A 164 11.26 20.75 2.88
N PRO A 165 12.20 19.88 3.33
CA PRO A 165 13.33 20.34 4.14
C PRO A 165 14.26 21.22 3.33
N GLN A 166 14.79 22.29 3.93
CA GLN A 166 15.73 23.19 3.24
C GLN A 166 16.98 22.43 2.74
N ALA A 167 17.49 21.49 3.55
CA ALA A 167 18.60 20.63 3.13
C ALA A 167 18.29 19.81 1.86
N LEU A 168 17.01 19.49 1.57
CA LEU A 168 16.62 18.80 0.35
C LEU A 168 16.46 19.81 -0.81
N VAL A 169 15.95 21.02 -0.55
CA VAL A 169 15.93 22.14 -1.52
C VAL A 169 17.34 22.48 -2.00
N ASP A 170 18.33 22.47 -1.11
CA ASP A 170 19.72 22.82 -1.41
C ASP A 170 20.47 21.72 -2.21
N ASN A 171 19.99 20.47 -2.17
CA ASN A 171 20.66 19.31 -2.76
C ASN A 171 19.91 18.67 -3.96
N VAL A 172 18.64 19.01 -4.22
CA VAL A 172 17.88 18.47 -5.36
C VAL A 172 18.40 19.01 -6.70
N ALA A 173 18.67 18.10 -7.63
CA ALA A 173 19.36 18.39 -8.89
C ALA A 173 18.59 19.26 -9.90
N HIS A 174 17.32 19.61 -9.67
CA HIS A 174 16.55 20.43 -10.60
C HIS A 174 15.44 21.29 -9.94
N PRO A 175 15.36 22.62 -10.19
CA PRO A 175 14.34 23.51 -9.61
C PRO A 175 12.87 23.08 -9.84
N ARG A 176 12.57 22.51 -11.02
CA ARG A 176 11.25 21.89 -11.30
C ARG A 176 10.83 20.86 -10.25
N ASP A 177 11.72 20.01 -9.74
CA ASP A 177 11.35 18.96 -8.79
C ASP A 177 10.98 19.54 -7.41
N ILE A 178 11.64 20.62 -6.99
CA ILE A 178 11.27 21.38 -5.78
C ILE A 178 9.82 21.86 -5.85
N GLU A 179 9.37 22.41 -6.99
CA GLU A 179 7.99 22.87 -7.14
C GLU A 179 6.98 21.73 -7.25
N ARG A 180 7.35 20.60 -7.90
CA ARG A 180 6.55 19.37 -7.92
C ARG A 180 6.34 18.82 -6.50
N PHE A 181 7.40 18.75 -5.69
CA PHE A 181 7.32 18.28 -4.31
C PHE A 181 6.48 19.23 -3.43
N LYS A 182 6.66 20.54 -3.54
CA LYS A 182 5.83 21.54 -2.84
C LYS A 182 4.35 21.45 -3.22
N PHE A 183 4.04 21.17 -4.49
CA PHE A 183 2.67 20.96 -4.94
C PHE A 183 2.09 19.67 -4.34
N ALA A 184 2.82 18.55 -4.46
CA ALA A 184 2.37 17.24 -3.99
C ALA A 184 2.13 17.19 -2.47
N LEU A 185 3.03 17.78 -1.67
CA LEU A 185 2.85 17.90 -0.21
C LEU A 185 1.67 18.80 0.16
N ARG A 186 1.35 19.81 -0.64
CA ARG A 186 0.19 20.71 -0.42
C ARG A 186 -1.13 19.99 -0.69
N GLU A 187 -1.21 19.24 -1.79
CA GLU A 187 -2.38 18.40 -2.10
C GLU A 187 -2.61 17.36 -0.99
N ALA A 188 -1.53 16.71 -0.51
CA ALA A 188 -1.61 15.78 0.61
C ALA A 188 -2.11 16.43 1.91
N LYS A 189 -1.65 17.65 2.26
CA LYS A 189 -2.17 18.42 3.42
C LYS A 189 -3.65 18.77 3.31
N ASN A 190 -4.13 19.03 2.10
CA ASN A 190 -5.51 19.44 1.83
C ASN A 190 -6.46 18.24 1.60
N THR A 191 -5.94 17.02 1.59
CA THR A 191 -6.71 15.79 1.43
C THR A 191 -7.05 15.22 2.80
N VAL A 192 -8.32 14.82 3.01
CA VAL A 192 -8.74 14.14 4.24
C VAL A 192 -8.07 12.77 4.32
N GLY A 193 -7.34 12.53 5.40
CA GLY A 193 -6.61 11.28 5.64
C GLY A 193 -6.85 10.72 7.04
N LEU A 194 -6.20 9.60 7.33
CA LEU A 194 -6.19 8.96 8.63
C LEU A 194 -5.02 9.47 9.47
N THR A 195 -5.19 9.59 10.78
CA THR A 195 -4.16 10.06 11.72
C THR A 195 -3.88 9.00 12.77
N TYR A 196 -2.62 8.79 13.11
CA TYR A 196 -2.20 7.85 14.15
C TYR A 196 -1.24 8.50 15.14
N ASP A 197 -1.61 8.47 16.41
CA ASP A 197 -0.78 8.88 17.55
C ASP A 197 -0.33 7.61 18.29
N PRO A 198 0.99 7.32 18.40
CA PRO A 198 1.47 6.09 19.03
C PRO A 198 1.24 6.00 20.54
N ALA A 199 0.85 7.09 21.21
CA ALA A 199 0.54 7.10 22.64
C ALA A 199 -0.92 6.72 22.94
N THR A 200 -1.83 6.82 21.97
CA THR A 200 -3.28 6.65 22.19
C THR A 200 -4.03 5.86 21.11
N GLY A 201 -3.46 5.70 19.92
CA GLY A 201 -4.13 5.09 18.77
C GLY A 201 -4.03 3.57 18.72
N ASP A 202 -5.05 2.93 18.17
CA ASP A 202 -5.04 1.51 17.83
C ASP A 202 -4.47 1.32 16.40
N LEU A 203 -3.37 0.58 16.29
CA LEU A 203 -2.71 0.30 15.01
C LEU A 203 -3.51 -0.66 14.12
N ALA A 204 -4.26 -1.60 14.73
CA ALA A 204 -5.11 -2.53 14.00
C ALA A 204 -6.37 -1.83 13.46
N GLU A 205 -6.94 -0.88 14.21
CA GLU A 205 -8.00 0.01 13.72
C GLU A 205 -7.51 0.85 12.53
N LEU A 206 -6.36 1.53 12.66
CA LEU A 206 -5.75 2.31 11.57
C LEU A 206 -5.56 1.47 10.29
N VAL A 207 -4.98 0.28 10.42
CA VAL A 207 -4.71 -0.62 9.28
C VAL A 207 -6.02 -1.10 8.65
N SER A 208 -7.02 -1.43 9.46
CA SER A 208 -8.34 -1.86 8.98
C SER A 208 -9.08 -0.74 8.26
N ASP A 209 -9.01 0.48 8.77
CA ASP A 209 -9.63 1.67 8.18
C ASP A 209 -8.94 2.09 6.89
N ALA A 210 -7.60 2.01 6.84
CA ALA A 210 -6.83 2.22 5.62
C ALA A 210 -7.18 1.20 4.53
N ALA A 211 -7.18 -0.10 4.86
CA ALA A 211 -7.53 -1.16 3.91
C ALA A 211 -8.97 -1.01 3.40
N ARG A 212 -9.91 -0.69 4.30
CA ARG A 212 -11.30 -0.38 3.94
C ARG A 212 -11.37 0.81 2.98
N ALA A 213 -10.71 1.92 3.30
CA ALA A 213 -10.70 3.11 2.46
C ALA A 213 -10.12 2.84 1.06
N VAL A 214 -9.09 1.99 0.93
CA VAL A 214 -8.56 1.56 -0.37
C VAL A 214 -9.62 0.78 -1.16
N MET A 215 -10.18 -0.30 -0.59
CA MET A 215 -11.19 -1.12 -1.26
C MET A 215 -12.43 -0.32 -1.65
N GLU A 216 -12.87 0.59 -0.78
CA GLU A 216 -14.00 1.49 -1.05
C GLU A 216 -13.74 2.46 -2.21
N ASN A 217 -12.50 2.90 -2.42
CA ASN A 217 -12.17 3.78 -3.54
C ASN A 217 -12.00 3.00 -4.86
N ILE A 218 -11.47 1.78 -4.81
CA ILE A 218 -11.44 0.86 -5.97
C ILE A 218 -12.87 0.57 -6.44
N ASP A 219 -13.76 0.13 -5.53
CA ASP A 219 -15.17 -0.15 -5.81
C ASP A 219 -15.91 1.07 -6.41
N ARG A 220 -15.63 2.29 -5.93
CA ARG A 220 -16.20 3.53 -6.48
C ARG A 220 -15.73 3.80 -7.92
N GLN A 221 -14.47 3.51 -8.23
CA GLN A 221 -13.92 3.69 -9.58
C GLN A 221 -14.48 2.65 -10.56
N GLU A 222 -14.56 1.37 -10.19
CA GLU A 222 -15.23 0.30 -10.97
C GLU A 222 -16.65 0.72 -11.39
N ILE A 223 -17.46 1.16 -10.43
CA ILE A 223 -18.86 1.56 -10.65
C ILE A 223 -18.95 2.78 -11.58
N THR A 224 -18.03 3.74 -11.44
CA THR A 224 -18.03 4.97 -12.24
C THR A 224 -17.66 4.68 -13.70
N GLN A 225 -16.59 3.89 -13.94
CA GLN A 225 -16.19 3.47 -15.28
C GLN A 225 -17.29 2.62 -15.95
N GLY A 226 -17.89 1.68 -15.23
CA GLY A 226 -18.99 0.86 -15.73
C GLY A 226 -20.21 1.68 -16.16
N ARG A 227 -20.61 2.68 -15.35
CA ARG A 227 -21.69 3.62 -15.70
C ARG A 227 -21.36 4.45 -16.93
N GLN A 228 -20.14 4.98 -17.01
CA GLN A 228 -19.71 5.81 -18.14
C GLN A 228 -19.63 5.02 -19.45
N MET A 229 -19.21 3.75 -19.40
CA MET A 229 -19.21 2.84 -20.56
C MET A 229 -20.63 2.44 -21.01
N VAL A 230 -21.62 2.39 -20.11
CA VAL A 230 -23.03 2.20 -20.48
C VAL A 230 -23.60 3.46 -21.13
N MET A 231 -23.31 4.64 -20.59
CA MET A 231 -23.80 5.92 -21.14
C MET A 231 -23.14 6.31 -22.47
N SER A 232 -21.92 5.85 -22.76
CA SER A 232 -21.24 6.11 -24.04
C SER A 232 -21.65 5.16 -25.19
N ARG A 233 -22.67 4.32 -24.98
CA ARG A 233 -23.20 3.36 -25.96
C ARG A 233 -24.67 3.61 -26.31
N LEU A 234 -25.23 4.74 -25.86
CA LEU A 234 -26.57 5.26 -26.16
C LEU A 234 -26.44 6.54 -26.97
#